data_AF-A0A9P3G7F9-F1
#
_entry.id   AF-A0A9P3G7F9-F1
#
_cell.length_a   1.000
_cell.length_b   1.000
_cell.length_c   1.000
_cell.angle_alpha   90.00
_cell.angle_beta   90.00
_cell.angle_gamma   90.00
#
_symmetry.space_group_name_H-M   'P 1'
#
loop_
_entity.id
_entity.type
_entity.pdbx_description
1 polymer ?
#
loop_
_entity_poly.entity_id
_entity_poly.type
_entity_poly.pdbx_seq_one_letter_code
_entity_poly.pdbx_strand_id
1 'polypeptide(L)'
;MSSPPSSTETAPPSSPTPFPDVPFPDIILQSSGGVEYHMCKRTLAQASPVFADMLSLPQPHSTSAAADEKRDGVSVIALTEPAADLDILLQYCIPQISPTLDDLSTVARLLEGARKYQVDRATKAARTALVCFAQNEPVKAYTVASRYSLEDEVRAAAQCCLRILLESLITASIDDLDGITLQAFRNLLIYRKSCASAVVSRITSWAWIDEYRRKSPADRVLWFQNCYNCDVLVTRKDCFWRAASSKKWWNELMEDIAKRLASHT
;
A
#
# COMPACT_ATOMS: atom_id res chain seq x y z
N MET A 1 -34.73 50.06 15.14
CA MET A 1 -34.71 48.61 14.85
C MET A 1 -33.52 48.40 13.94
N SER A 2 -32.38 48.05 14.52
CA SER A 2 -31.09 47.99 13.82
C SER A 2 -30.85 46.58 13.29
N SER A 3 -30.49 46.49 12.00
CA SER A 3 -30.15 45.27 11.29
C SER A 3 -28.92 44.56 11.90
N PRO A 4 -28.82 43.22 11.81
CA PRO A 4 -27.57 42.51 12.09
C PRO A 4 -26.64 42.55 10.86
N PRO A 5 -25.30 42.54 11.06
CA PRO A 5 -24.33 42.57 9.98
C PRO A 5 -24.09 41.19 9.35
N SER A 6 -23.85 41.20 8.03
CA SER A 6 -23.35 40.06 7.26
C SER A 6 -22.03 39.54 7.82
N SER A 7 -21.99 38.26 8.15
CA SER A 7 -20.75 37.55 8.48
C SER A 7 -20.04 37.16 7.19
N THR A 8 -18.85 37.70 7.03
CA THR A 8 -17.85 37.41 6.02
C THR A 8 -17.50 35.93 6.02
N GLU A 9 -17.66 35.27 4.87
CA GLU A 9 -17.33 33.87 4.65
C GLU A 9 -15.80 33.71 4.56
N THR A 10 -15.22 33.09 5.58
CA THR A 10 -13.79 32.83 5.71
C THR A 10 -13.36 31.76 4.72
N ALA A 11 -12.47 32.12 3.78
CA ALA A 11 -11.85 31.19 2.85
C ALA A 11 -11.08 30.07 3.60
N PRO A 12 -11.17 28.80 3.17
CA PRO A 12 -10.50 27.69 3.83
C PRO A 12 -8.96 27.75 3.65
N PRO A 13 -8.19 27.14 4.57
CA PRO A 13 -6.74 27.26 4.61
C PRO A 13 -6.08 26.67 3.36
N SER A 14 -5.22 27.48 2.76
CA SER A 14 -4.36 27.14 1.64
C SER A 14 -3.39 26.01 2.04
N SER A 15 -3.17 25.06 1.14
CA SER A 15 -2.19 23.97 1.27
C SER A 15 -0.83 24.49 1.77
N PRO A 16 -0.09 23.73 2.61
CA PRO A 16 1.17 24.18 3.21
C PRO A 16 2.32 24.37 2.20
N THR A 17 2.16 23.94 0.95
CA THR A 17 3.06 24.24 -0.17
C THR A 17 2.25 24.78 -1.36
N PRO A 18 2.72 25.83 -2.04
CA PRO A 18 2.08 26.33 -3.25
C PRO A 18 2.12 25.28 -4.36
N PHE A 19 1.05 25.18 -5.15
CA PHE A 19 1.03 24.32 -6.32
C PHE A 19 2.09 24.79 -7.34
N PRO A 20 2.79 23.88 -8.05
CA PRO A 20 3.83 24.26 -8.99
C PRO A 20 3.34 25.10 -10.17
N ASP A 21 4.07 26.16 -10.51
CA ASP A 21 3.76 27.00 -11.66
C ASP A 21 3.96 26.26 -12.98
N VAL A 22 2.91 26.21 -13.79
CA VAL A 22 2.94 25.61 -15.14
C VAL A 22 3.15 26.72 -16.18
N PRO A 23 4.14 26.62 -17.08
CA PRO A 23 4.38 27.63 -18.10
C PRO A 23 3.27 27.62 -19.16
N PHE A 24 2.75 28.80 -19.50
CA PHE A 24 1.71 29.00 -20.53
C PHE A 24 0.45 28.13 -20.31
N PRO A 25 -0.24 28.29 -19.16
CA PRO A 25 -1.46 27.53 -18.91
C PRO A 25 -2.57 27.94 -19.88
N ASP A 26 -3.27 26.95 -20.43
CA ASP A 26 -4.38 27.13 -21.39
C ASP A 26 -5.70 26.52 -20.89
N ILE A 27 -5.72 26.10 -19.62
CA ILE A 27 -6.88 25.62 -18.89
C ILE A 27 -6.75 25.85 -17.39
N ILE A 28 -7.88 26.08 -16.72
CA ILE A 28 -8.00 26.12 -15.27
C ILE A 28 -8.86 24.92 -14.83
N LEU A 29 -8.33 24.08 -13.96
CA LEU A 29 -9.12 23.06 -13.25
C LEU A 29 -9.48 23.63 -11.88
N GLN A 30 -10.77 23.64 -11.53
CA GLN A 30 -11.23 24.14 -10.24
C GLN A 30 -11.68 22.98 -9.37
N SER A 31 -11.14 22.87 -8.15
CA SER A 31 -11.61 21.90 -7.15
C SER A 31 -13.02 22.24 -6.64
N SER A 32 -13.66 21.28 -5.97
CA SER A 32 -14.97 21.53 -5.34
C SER A 32 -14.94 22.61 -4.24
N GLY A 33 -13.78 22.90 -3.67
CA GLY A 33 -13.55 23.98 -2.70
C GLY A 33 -13.18 25.32 -3.33
N GLY A 34 -13.20 25.45 -4.66
CA GLY A 34 -12.90 26.69 -5.38
C GLY A 34 -11.41 26.97 -5.62
N VAL A 35 -10.49 26.10 -5.17
CA VAL A 35 -9.06 26.22 -5.49
C VAL A 35 -8.84 25.97 -6.97
N GLU A 36 -8.10 26.86 -7.62
CA GLU A 36 -7.83 26.83 -9.06
C GLU A 36 -6.42 26.34 -9.38
N TYR A 37 -6.33 25.44 -10.36
CA TYR A 37 -5.08 24.86 -10.85
C TYR A 37 -4.90 25.24 -12.32
N HIS A 38 -3.91 26.10 -12.56
CA HIS A 38 -3.53 26.50 -13.91
C HIS A 38 -2.67 25.42 -14.56
N MET A 39 -3.17 24.78 -15.60
CA MET A 39 -2.56 23.61 -16.25
C MET A 39 -2.46 23.80 -17.76
N CYS A 40 -1.75 22.88 -18.42
CA CYS A 40 -1.75 22.77 -19.88
C CYS A 40 -2.59 21.56 -20.32
N LYS A 41 -3.52 21.76 -21.26
CA LYS A 41 -4.37 20.71 -21.86
C LYS A 41 -3.54 19.56 -22.40
N ARG A 42 -2.42 19.86 -23.10
CA ARG A 42 -1.51 18.84 -23.64
C ARG A 42 -0.89 17.97 -22.55
N THR A 43 -0.47 18.58 -21.45
CA THR A 43 0.14 17.87 -20.31
C THR A 43 -0.87 16.94 -19.66
N LEU A 44 -2.09 17.44 -19.42
CA LEU A 44 -3.19 16.62 -18.86
C LEU A 44 -3.57 15.46 -19.79
N ALA A 45 -3.75 15.73 -21.08
CA ALA A 45 -4.11 14.72 -22.08
C ALA A 45 -3.02 13.65 -22.26
N GLN A 46 -1.74 14.02 -22.12
CA GLN A 46 -0.63 13.06 -22.16
C GLN A 46 -0.57 12.21 -20.89
N ALA A 47 -0.90 12.78 -19.73
CA ALA A 47 -0.86 12.08 -18.45
C ALA A 47 -2.07 11.17 -18.22
N SER A 48 -3.21 11.46 -18.86
CA SER A 48 -4.49 10.81 -18.61
C SER A 48 -5.35 10.74 -19.87
N PRO A 49 -5.80 9.54 -20.28
CA PRO A 49 -6.80 9.42 -21.34
C PRO A 49 -8.15 10.03 -20.93
N VAL A 50 -8.51 9.99 -19.65
CA VAL A 50 -9.76 10.60 -19.14
C VAL A 50 -9.73 12.11 -19.32
N PHE A 51 -8.61 12.77 -19.02
CA PHE A 51 -8.47 14.19 -19.32
C PHE A 51 -8.41 14.45 -20.83
N ALA A 52 -7.74 13.61 -21.62
CA ALA A 52 -7.75 13.76 -23.08
C ALA A 52 -9.18 13.76 -23.65
N ASP A 53 -9.98 12.78 -23.23
CA ASP A 53 -11.39 12.65 -23.63
C ASP A 53 -12.21 13.84 -23.14
N MET A 54 -12.13 14.18 -21.84
CA MET A 54 -12.85 15.31 -21.24
C MET A 54 -12.57 16.63 -21.95
N LEU A 55 -11.33 16.85 -22.40
CA LEU A 55 -10.90 18.07 -23.10
C LEU A 55 -11.26 18.08 -24.59
N SER A 56 -11.56 16.91 -25.17
CA SER A 56 -11.95 16.76 -26.58
C SER A 56 -13.44 16.93 -26.82
N LEU A 57 -14.27 16.72 -25.79
CA LEU A 57 -15.72 16.80 -25.90
C LEU A 57 -16.17 18.26 -26.06
N PRO A 58 -17.10 18.56 -27.00
CA PRO A 58 -17.80 19.83 -27.00
C PRO A 58 -18.53 19.96 -25.66
N GLN A 59 -18.19 20.97 -24.86
CA GLN A 59 -18.94 21.19 -23.62
C GLN A 59 -20.41 21.44 -24.00
N PRO A 60 -21.37 20.67 -23.45
CA PRO A 60 -22.77 20.89 -23.75
C PRO A 60 -23.11 22.31 -23.33
N HIS A 61 -23.56 23.12 -24.29
CA HIS A 61 -24.04 24.46 -24.05
C HIS A 61 -25.21 24.38 -23.05
N SER A 62 -24.91 24.54 -21.77
CA SER A 62 -25.90 24.57 -20.71
C SER A 62 -26.69 25.86 -20.86
N THR A 63 -27.96 25.72 -21.28
CA THR A 63 -28.94 26.79 -21.54
C THR A 63 -29.40 27.51 -20.26
N SER A 64 -28.53 27.62 -19.26
CA SER A 64 -28.76 28.21 -17.95
C SER A 64 -27.43 28.78 -17.46
N ALA A 65 -27.12 30.03 -17.81
CA ALA A 65 -26.25 31.01 -17.13
C ALA A 65 -24.99 30.56 -16.33
N ALA A 66 -24.47 29.36 -16.55
CA ALA A 66 -23.16 28.83 -16.13
C ALA A 66 -22.41 28.43 -17.41
N ALA A 67 -22.48 29.34 -18.39
CA ALA A 67 -21.73 29.27 -19.64
C ALA A 67 -20.24 29.17 -19.29
N ASP A 68 -19.51 28.31 -19.99
CA ASP A 68 -18.04 28.30 -20.11
C ASP A 68 -17.40 29.47 -19.35
N GLU A 69 -17.14 29.29 -18.05
CA GLU A 69 -16.57 30.37 -17.25
C GLU A 69 -15.16 30.57 -17.78
N LYS A 70 -15.02 31.52 -18.70
CA LYS A 70 -13.72 31.94 -19.20
C LYS A 70 -13.21 32.99 -18.23
N ARG A 71 -12.27 32.63 -17.37
CA ARG A 71 -11.48 33.60 -16.62
C ARG A 71 -10.32 34.03 -17.50
N ASP A 72 -10.29 35.31 -17.85
CA ASP A 72 -9.26 35.90 -18.73
C ASP A 72 -9.09 35.20 -20.10
N GLY A 73 -10.18 34.65 -20.64
CA GLY A 73 -10.18 33.92 -21.91
C GLY A 73 -9.74 32.45 -21.81
N VAL A 74 -9.38 31.97 -20.62
CA VAL A 74 -9.00 30.58 -20.33
C VAL A 74 -10.21 29.79 -19.85
N SER A 75 -10.45 28.61 -20.43
CA SER A 75 -11.55 27.73 -20.02
C SER A 75 -11.35 27.22 -18.58
N VAL A 76 -12.38 27.34 -17.75
CA VAL A 76 -12.44 26.73 -16.42
C VAL A 76 -13.25 25.43 -16.48
N ILE A 77 -12.72 24.35 -15.90
CA ILE A 77 -13.44 23.09 -15.68
C ILE A 77 -13.55 22.83 -14.18
N ALA A 78 -14.78 22.80 -13.67
CA ALA A 78 -15.05 22.43 -12.29
C ALA A 78 -15.00 20.91 -12.11
N LEU A 79 -14.26 20.45 -11.11
CA LEU A 79 -14.11 19.06 -10.72
C LEU A 79 -14.75 18.81 -9.35
N THR A 80 -15.17 17.59 -9.12
CA THR A 80 -15.88 17.19 -7.89
C THR A 80 -14.95 16.98 -6.69
N GLU A 81 -13.66 16.76 -6.95
CA GLU A 81 -12.66 16.43 -5.96
C GLU A 81 -12.25 17.64 -5.12
N PRO A 82 -11.96 17.42 -3.82
CA PRO A 82 -11.38 18.46 -2.98
C PRO A 82 -9.95 18.79 -3.42
N ALA A 83 -9.49 20.00 -3.08
CA ALA A 83 -8.16 20.48 -3.42
C ALA A 83 -7.06 19.50 -2.96
N ALA A 84 -7.16 18.93 -1.75
CA ALA A 84 -6.15 18.02 -1.22
C ALA A 84 -5.94 16.74 -2.05
N ASP A 85 -6.93 16.31 -2.83
CA ASP A 85 -6.85 15.10 -3.66
C ASP A 85 -6.39 15.45 -5.08
N LEU A 86 -6.87 16.58 -5.63
CA LEU A 86 -6.43 17.07 -6.93
C LEU A 86 -4.99 17.54 -6.90
N ASP A 87 -4.56 18.20 -5.84
CA ASP A 87 -3.22 18.79 -5.75
C ASP A 87 -2.14 17.75 -6.05
N ILE A 88 -2.15 16.65 -5.32
CA ILE A 88 -1.15 15.59 -5.51
C ILE A 88 -1.32 14.86 -6.84
N LEU A 89 -2.55 14.62 -7.30
CA LEU A 89 -2.83 13.96 -8.57
C LEU A 89 -2.33 14.79 -9.77
N LEU A 90 -2.60 16.10 -9.76
CA LEU A 90 -2.22 17.03 -10.81
C LEU A 90 -0.71 17.24 -10.83
N GLN A 91 -0.04 17.23 -9.68
CA GLN A 91 1.43 17.21 -9.63
C GLN A 91 2.01 16.00 -10.38
N TYR A 92 1.40 14.81 -10.26
CA TYR A 92 1.80 13.64 -11.06
C TYR A 92 1.49 13.76 -12.57
N CYS A 93 0.61 14.67 -12.97
CA CYS A 93 0.38 14.97 -14.38
C CYS A 93 1.50 15.83 -14.96
N ILE A 94 2.30 16.50 -14.12
CA ILE A 94 3.41 17.36 -14.55
C ILE A 94 4.68 16.51 -14.72
N PRO A 95 5.27 16.39 -15.93
CA PRO A 95 6.35 15.43 -16.19
C PRO A 95 7.60 15.58 -15.30
N GLN A 96 7.92 16.79 -14.85
CA GLN A 96 9.13 17.06 -14.07
C GLN A 96 8.95 16.98 -12.56
N ILE A 97 7.73 16.68 -12.10
CA ILE A 97 7.38 16.73 -10.68
C ILE A 97 7.10 15.33 -10.17
N SER A 98 7.67 15.02 -9.02
CA SER A 98 7.48 13.77 -8.31
C SER A 98 7.20 14.11 -6.84
N PRO A 99 5.93 14.31 -6.47
CA PRO A 99 5.60 14.66 -5.09
C PRO A 99 5.91 13.51 -4.15
N THR A 100 6.24 13.83 -2.90
CA THR A 100 6.45 12.83 -1.85
C THR A 100 5.11 12.26 -1.38
N LEU A 101 5.13 10.99 -0.99
CA LEU A 101 3.99 10.29 -0.40
C LEU A 101 4.37 9.97 1.04
N ASP A 102 4.01 10.87 1.96
CA ASP A 102 4.52 10.86 3.32
C ASP A 102 3.71 9.94 4.25
N ASP A 103 2.49 9.59 3.87
CA ASP A 103 1.59 8.75 4.66
C ASP A 103 0.65 7.90 3.79
N LEU A 104 0.12 6.83 4.39
CA LEU A 104 -0.79 5.89 3.72
C LEU A 104 -2.16 6.48 3.36
N SER A 105 -2.64 7.51 4.08
CA SER A 105 -3.89 8.18 3.74
C SER A 105 -3.76 8.96 2.43
N THR A 106 -2.62 9.61 2.24
CA THR A 106 -2.26 10.31 1.00
C THR A 106 -2.07 9.33 -0.15
N VAL A 107 -1.45 8.16 0.09
CA VAL A 107 -1.39 7.07 -0.90
C VAL A 107 -2.80 6.60 -1.30
N ALA A 108 -3.70 6.41 -0.32
CA ALA A 108 -5.06 5.97 -0.59
C ALA A 108 -5.88 6.99 -1.40
N ARG A 109 -5.77 8.29 -1.09
CA ARG A 109 -6.41 9.38 -1.84
C ARG A 109 -5.84 9.48 -3.27
N LEU A 110 -4.52 9.34 -3.41
CA LEU A 110 -3.87 9.30 -4.72
C LEU A 110 -4.34 8.12 -5.57
N LEU A 111 -4.48 6.92 -4.99
CA LEU A 111 -5.01 5.75 -5.71
C LEU A 111 -6.44 5.97 -6.21
N GLU A 112 -7.28 6.64 -5.42
CA GLU A 112 -8.65 6.96 -5.81
C GLU A 112 -8.68 7.89 -7.03
N GLY A 113 -7.95 9.00 -6.97
CA GLY A 113 -7.81 9.94 -8.07
C GLY A 113 -7.14 9.32 -9.30
N ALA A 114 -6.06 8.58 -9.11
CA ALA A 114 -5.32 7.94 -10.19
C ALA A 114 -6.17 6.89 -10.92
N ARG A 115 -7.03 6.16 -10.19
CA ARG A 115 -7.99 5.23 -10.81
C ARG A 115 -9.10 5.97 -11.56
N LYS A 116 -9.66 7.03 -10.97
CA LYS A 116 -10.75 7.81 -11.59
C LYS A 116 -10.29 8.48 -12.89
N TYR A 117 -9.12 9.10 -12.85
CA TYR A 117 -8.54 9.84 -13.98
C TYR A 117 -7.55 9.02 -14.81
N GLN A 118 -7.36 7.73 -14.51
CA GLN A 118 -6.42 6.85 -15.22
C GLN A 118 -5.01 7.45 -15.38
N VAL A 119 -4.46 8.01 -14.29
CA VAL A 119 -3.11 8.59 -14.27
C VAL A 119 -2.10 7.51 -13.92
N ASP A 120 -1.51 6.87 -14.93
CA ASP A 120 -0.62 5.71 -14.75
C ASP A 120 0.61 6.00 -13.87
N ARG A 121 1.19 7.20 -14.00
CA ARG A 121 2.35 7.60 -13.19
C ARG A 121 2.00 7.64 -11.71
N ALA A 122 0.85 8.21 -11.37
CA ALA A 122 0.34 8.25 -10.01
C ALA A 122 0.05 6.84 -9.48
N THR A 123 -0.59 5.98 -10.28
CA THR A 123 -0.85 4.58 -9.90
C THR A 123 0.43 3.82 -9.59
N LYS A 124 1.46 3.93 -10.42
CA LYS A 124 2.75 3.26 -10.21
C LYS A 124 3.48 3.78 -8.97
N ALA A 125 3.47 5.11 -8.76
CA ALA A 125 4.07 5.73 -7.59
C ALA A 125 3.37 5.28 -6.30
N ALA A 126 2.04 5.28 -6.28
CA ALA A 126 1.26 4.83 -5.14
C ALA A 126 1.48 3.34 -4.80
N ARG A 127 1.50 2.46 -5.81
CA ARG A 127 1.83 1.03 -5.63
C ARG A 127 3.21 0.83 -5.02
N THR A 128 4.21 1.58 -5.51
CA THR A 128 5.59 1.51 -4.99
C THR A 128 5.65 1.98 -3.54
N ALA A 129 5.02 3.12 -3.23
CA ALA A 129 4.96 3.65 -1.87
C ALA A 129 4.27 2.65 -0.92
N LEU A 130 3.20 1.99 -1.37
CA LEU A 130 2.46 1.01 -0.57
C LEU A 130 3.35 -0.18 -0.15
N VAL A 131 4.21 -0.67 -1.04
CA VAL A 131 5.20 -1.71 -0.71
C VAL A 131 6.24 -1.22 0.29
N CYS A 132 6.69 0.04 0.15
CA CYS A 132 7.60 0.65 1.13
C CYS A 132 6.95 0.79 2.51
N PHE A 133 5.72 1.31 2.57
CA PHE A 133 4.96 1.44 3.81
C PHE A 133 4.66 0.09 4.46
N ALA A 134 4.49 -0.99 3.68
CA ALA A 134 4.32 -2.32 4.24
C ALA A 134 5.49 -2.76 5.13
N GLN A 135 6.70 -2.20 4.93
CA GLN A 135 7.86 -2.46 5.78
C GLN A 135 7.79 -1.79 7.15
N ASN A 136 6.90 -0.84 7.37
CA ASN A 136 6.75 -0.14 8.67
C ASN A 136 5.34 -0.36 9.24
N GLU A 137 4.32 -0.20 8.41
CA GLU A 137 2.89 -0.27 8.74
C GLU A 137 2.16 -1.32 7.89
N PRO A 138 2.49 -2.62 8.03
CA PRO A 138 2.00 -3.68 7.14
C PRO A 138 0.50 -3.89 7.18
N VAL A 139 -0.15 -3.68 8.33
CA VAL A 139 -1.60 -3.85 8.48
C VAL A 139 -2.35 -2.79 7.68
N LYS A 140 -2.00 -1.51 7.87
CA LYS A 140 -2.59 -0.41 7.10
C LYS A 140 -2.31 -0.54 5.61
N ALA A 141 -1.07 -0.89 5.24
CA ALA A 141 -0.71 -1.12 3.84
C ALA A 141 -1.52 -2.27 3.23
N TYR A 142 -1.72 -3.36 3.97
CA TYR A 142 -2.58 -4.49 3.56
C TYR A 142 -4.03 -4.04 3.36
N THR A 143 -4.56 -3.23 4.29
CA THR A 143 -5.92 -2.68 4.21
C THR A 143 -6.11 -1.83 2.95
N VAL A 144 -5.20 -0.88 2.69
CA VAL A 144 -5.24 -0.04 1.49
C VAL A 144 -5.09 -0.88 0.23
N ALA A 145 -4.13 -1.81 0.18
CA ALA A 145 -3.94 -2.70 -0.97
C ALA A 145 -5.20 -3.53 -1.26
N SER A 146 -5.84 -4.06 -0.22
CA SER A 146 -7.05 -4.87 -0.34
C SER A 146 -8.23 -4.04 -0.83
N ARG A 147 -8.40 -2.81 -0.33
CA ARG A 147 -9.47 -1.89 -0.76
C ARG A 147 -9.40 -1.58 -2.26
N TYR A 148 -8.18 -1.45 -2.80
CA TYR A 148 -7.96 -1.18 -4.22
C TYR A 148 -7.73 -2.43 -5.07
N SER A 149 -7.89 -3.64 -4.50
CA SER A 149 -7.68 -4.93 -5.21
C SER A 149 -6.31 -5.06 -5.88
N LEU A 150 -5.27 -4.55 -5.20
CA LEU A 150 -3.89 -4.56 -5.66
C LEU A 150 -3.18 -5.84 -5.22
N GLU A 151 -3.45 -6.96 -5.91
CA GLU A 151 -3.09 -8.31 -5.46
C GLU A 151 -1.60 -8.54 -5.13
N ASP A 152 -0.69 -7.92 -5.89
CA ASP A 152 0.74 -8.05 -5.64
C ASP A 152 1.16 -7.32 -4.38
N GLU A 153 0.62 -6.12 -4.16
CA GLU A 153 0.82 -5.32 -2.96
C GLU A 153 0.14 -5.96 -1.75
N VAL A 154 -1.05 -6.55 -1.92
CA VAL A 154 -1.75 -7.35 -0.90
C VAL A 154 -0.86 -8.48 -0.43
N ARG A 155 -0.24 -9.22 -1.38
CA ARG A 155 0.67 -10.32 -1.06
C ARG A 155 1.93 -9.83 -0.33
N ALA A 156 2.54 -8.75 -0.81
CA ALA A 156 3.73 -8.17 -0.19
C ALA A 156 3.44 -7.67 1.25
N ALA A 157 2.31 -6.99 1.45
CA ALA A 157 1.89 -6.52 2.77
C ALA A 157 1.51 -7.69 3.70
N ALA A 158 0.82 -8.71 3.19
CA ALA A 158 0.48 -9.90 3.96
C ALA A 158 1.73 -10.66 4.45
N GLN A 159 2.79 -10.74 3.64
CA GLN A 159 4.08 -11.28 4.07
C GLN A 159 4.68 -10.47 5.21
N CYS A 160 4.64 -9.13 5.11
CA CYS A 160 5.12 -8.25 6.17
C CYS A 160 4.29 -8.39 7.46
N CYS A 161 2.97 -8.64 7.37
CA CYS A 161 2.13 -8.91 8.53
C CYS A 161 2.53 -10.16 9.33
N LEU A 162 3.28 -11.12 8.74
CA LEU A 162 3.73 -12.32 9.46
C LEU A 162 4.66 -12.00 10.63
N ARG A 163 5.36 -10.85 10.59
CA ARG A 163 6.23 -10.39 11.69
C ARG A 163 5.46 -9.84 12.89
N ILE A 164 4.18 -9.53 12.72
CA ILE A 164 3.31 -9.03 13.79
C ILE A 164 2.75 -10.22 14.55
N LEU A 165 2.67 -10.12 15.88
CA LEU A 165 2.04 -11.14 16.71
C LEU A 165 0.53 -11.16 16.46
N LEU A 166 -0.07 -12.35 16.42
CA LEU A 166 -1.51 -12.49 16.17
C LEU A 166 -2.35 -11.69 17.18
N GLU A 167 -1.96 -11.71 18.45
CA GLU A 167 -2.64 -10.95 19.51
C GLU A 167 -2.65 -9.45 19.18
N SER A 168 -1.49 -8.88 18.84
CA SER A 168 -1.37 -7.47 18.45
C SER A 168 -2.20 -7.12 17.22
N LEU A 169 -2.41 -8.05 16.29
CA LEU A 169 -3.24 -7.85 15.11
C LEU A 169 -4.73 -7.84 15.44
N ILE A 170 -5.17 -8.71 16.35
CA ILE A 170 -6.58 -8.80 16.78
C ILE A 170 -6.94 -7.63 17.71
N THR A 171 -6.01 -7.21 18.57
CA THR A 171 -6.19 -6.07 19.49
C THR A 171 -5.75 -4.74 18.89
N ALA A 172 -5.44 -4.69 17.59
CA ALA A 172 -5.03 -3.46 16.91
C ALA A 172 -6.11 -2.39 17.04
N SER A 173 -5.72 -1.12 17.00
CA SER A 173 -6.69 -0.02 17.00
C SER A 173 -7.62 -0.17 15.78
N ILE A 174 -8.88 0.23 15.94
CA ILE A 174 -9.85 0.30 14.84
C ILE A 174 -9.29 1.20 13.73
N ASP A 175 -8.53 2.25 14.08
CA ASP A 175 -7.91 3.17 13.12
C ASP A 175 -6.87 2.49 12.21
N ASP A 176 -6.16 1.46 12.71
CA ASP A 176 -5.19 0.69 11.90
C ASP A 176 -5.88 -0.27 10.92
N LEU A 177 -7.15 -0.59 11.20
CA LEU A 177 -8.01 -1.46 10.43
C LEU A 177 -9.08 -0.67 9.65
N ASP A 178 -9.01 0.65 9.64
CA ASP A 178 -10.03 1.47 9.02
C ASP A 178 -10.13 1.19 7.51
N GLY A 179 -11.34 0.89 7.05
CA GLY A 179 -11.61 0.48 5.68
C GLY A 179 -11.26 -0.97 5.31
N ILE A 180 -10.81 -1.81 6.26
CA ILE A 180 -10.62 -3.24 5.97
C ILE A 180 -11.98 -3.94 5.88
N THR A 181 -12.16 -4.75 4.84
CA THR A 181 -13.35 -5.63 4.79
C THR A 181 -13.14 -6.84 5.69
N LEU A 182 -14.21 -7.34 6.30
CA LEU A 182 -14.16 -8.59 7.06
C LEU A 182 -13.58 -9.75 6.22
N GLN A 183 -13.88 -9.76 4.92
CA GLN A 183 -13.32 -10.70 3.95
C GLN A 183 -11.79 -10.60 3.87
N ALA A 184 -11.25 -9.38 3.71
CA ALA A 184 -9.80 -9.16 3.65
C ALA A 184 -9.12 -9.56 4.97
N PHE A 185 -9.70 -9.18 6.11
CA PHE A 185 -9.18 -9.58 7.41
C PHE A 185 -9.17 -11.11 7.59
N ARG A 186 -10.27 -11.79 7.24
CA ARG A 186 -10.36 -13.25 7.24
C ARG A 186 -9.31 -13.87 6.33
N ASN A 187 -9.09 -13.32 5.13
CA ASN A 187 -8.08 -13.81 4.20
C ASN A 187 -6.67 -13.70 4.79
N LEU A 188 -6.36 -12.61 5.49
CA LEU A 188 -5.07 -12.43 6.18
C LEU A 188 -4.85 -13.49 7.28
N LEU A 189 -5.90 -13.81 8.06
CA LEU A 189 -5.82 -14.84 9.09
C LEU A 189 -5.63 -16.25 8.49
N ILE A 190 -6.37 -16.57 7.42
CA ILE A 190 -6.21 -17.83 6.69
C ILE A 190 -4.80 -17.94 6.10
N TYR A 191 -4.29 -16.85 5.51
CA TYR A 191 -2.93 -16.79 4.99
C TYR A 191 -1.91 -17.07 6.08
N ARG A 192 -2.01 -16.40 7.24
CA ARG A 192 -1.13 -16.63 8.39
C ARG A 192 -1.15 -18.09 8.85
N LYS A 193 -2.35 -18.68 9.00
CA LYS A 193 -2.53 -20.08 9.38
C LYS A 193 -1.88 -21.03 8.37
N SER A 194 -2.05 -20.75 7.08
CA SER A 194 -1.46 -21.54 5.99
C SER A 194 0.07 -21.46 6.02
N CYS A 195 0.65 -20.27 6.25
CA CYS A 195 2.09 -20.09 6.42
C CYS A 195 2.62 -20.88 7.64
N ALA A 196 1.96 -20.78 8.79
CA ALA A 196 2.36 -21.53 9.98
C ALA A 196 2.30 -23.05 9.74
N SER A 197 1.23 -23.55 9.12
CA SER A 197 1.12 -24.97 8.75
C SER A 197 2.22 -25.41 7.79
N ALA A 198 2.54 -24.61 6.76
CA ALA A 198 3.62 -24.89 5.82
C ALA A 198 4.99 -24.95 6.52
N VAL A 199 5.25 -24.03 7.46
CA VAL A 199 6.48 -24.03 8.26
C VAL A 199 6.56 -25.25 9.17
N VAL A 200 5.49 -25.58 9.88
CA VAL A 200 5.43 -26.78 10.74
C VAL A 200 5.66 -28.05 9.92
N SER A 201 5.00 -28.19 8.77
CA SER A 201 5.21 -29.31 7.86
C SER A 201 6.66 -29.40 7.37
N ARG A 202 7.26 -28.27 6.99
CA ARG A 202 8.66 -28.22 6.55
C ARG A 202 9.62 -28.62 7.68
N ILE A 203 9.46 -28.06 8.88
CA ILE A 203 10.34 -28.33 10.02
C ILE A 203 10.25 -29.80 10.44
N THR A 204 9.03 -30.34 10.56
CA THR A 204 8.79 -31.74 10.97
C THR A 204 9.13 -32.78 9.91
N SER A 205 9.24 -32.38 8.63
CA SER A 205 9.68 -33.30 7.57
C SER A 205 11.16 -33.67 7.67
N TRP A 206 11.99 -32.89 8.37
CA TRP A 206 13.45 -33.04 8.50
C TRP A 206 14.26 -33.16 7.19
N ALA A 207 13.62 -33.35 6.03
CA ALA A 207 14.24 -33.56 4.71
C ALA A 207 15.04 -32.35 4.23
N TRP A 208 14.73 -31.16 4.78
CA TRP A 208 15.46 -29.93 4.54
C TRP A 208 16.88 -29.95 5.11
N ILE A 209 17.13 -30.75 6.15
CA ILE A 209 18.45 -30.84 6.79
C ILE A 209 19.49 -31.42 5.84
N ASP A 210 19.14 -32.46 5.08
CA ASP A 210 20.07 -33.05 4.12
C ASP A 210 20.39 -32.11 2.96
N GLU A 211 19.40 -31.34 2.51
CA GLU A 211 19.59 -30.29 1.51
C GLU A 211 20.54 -29.20 2.02
N TYR A 212 20.32 -28.71 3.24
CA TYR A 212 21.16 -27.69 3.88
C TYR A 212 22.59 -28.20 4.13
N ARG A 213 22.73 -29.41 4.67
CA ARG A 213 24.03 -30.07 4.89
C ARG A 213 24.88 -30.14 3.63
N ARG A 214 24.24 -30.37 2.47
CA ARG A 214 24.94 -30.46 1.18
C ARG A 214 25.34 -29.08 0.63
N LYS A 215 24.55 -28.03 0.93
CA LYS A 215 24.78 -26.67 0.43
C LYS A 215 25.74 -25.84 1.28
N SER A 216 25.85 -26.11 2.59
CA SER A 216 26.70 -25.36 3.52
C SER A 216 27.72 -26.25 4.23
N PRO A 217 28.87 -26.57 3.60
CA PRO A 217 29.90 -27.43 4.19
C PRO A 217 30.56 -26.80 5.43
N ALA A 218 30.69 -25.48 5.46
CA ALA A 218 31.33 -24.74 6.55
C ALA A 218 30.58 -24.89 7.88
N ASP A 219 29.25 -24.89 7.83
CA ASP A 219 28.39 -24.98 9.01
C ASP A 219 28.23 -26.43 9.51
N ARG A 220 28.70 -27.41 8.73
CA ARG A 220 28.49 -28.84 9.00
C ARG A 220 29.02 -29.27 10.37
N VAL A 221 30.12 -28.65 10.80
CA VAL A 221 30.77 -28.92 12.09
C VAL A 221 29.87 -28.49 13.26
N LEU A 222 29.21 -27.34 13.13
CA LEU A 222 28.38 -26.76 14.20
C LEU A 222 27.10 -27.58 14.42
N TRP A 223 26.40 -27.94 13.33
CA TRP A 223 25.07 -28.53 13.40
C TRP A 223 25.05 -30.06 13.39
N PHE A 224 26.04 -30.69 12.74
CA PHE A 224 25.94 -32.10 12.32
C PHE A 224 27.12 -32.98 12.71
N GLN A 225 28.18 -32.43 13.31
CA GLN A 225 29.34 -33.22 13.72
C GLN A 225 29.28 -33.57 15.20
N ASN A 226 29.61 -34.83 15.51
CA ASN A 226 29.73 -35.28 16.89
C ASN A 226 30.94 -34.59 17.53
N CYS A 227 30.72 -34.06 18.72
CA CYS A 227 31.76 -33.44 19.53
C CYS A 227 31.69 -34.08 20.90
N TYR A 228 32.80 -34.69 21.32
CA TYR A 228 32.87 -35.45 22.57
C TYR A 228 32.59 -34.60 23.83
N ASN A 229 32.71 -33.27 23.73
CA ASN A 229 32.49 -32.31 24.83
C ASN A 229 31.33 -31.33 24.62
N CYS A 230 30.65 -31.32 23.47
CA CYS A 230 29.77 -30.20 23.09
C CYS A 230 28.46 -30.63 22.41
N ASP A 231 27.68 -31.48 23.10
CA ASP A 231 26.37 -32.03 22.73
C ASP A 231 26.32 -33.23 21.78
N VAL A 232 25.41 -34.15 22.14
CA VAL A 232 25.08 -35.40 21.45
C VAL A 232 24.25 -35.13 20.19
N LEU A 233 24.59 -35.79 19.09
CA LEU A 233 23.73 -35.82 17.91
C LEU A 233 22.51 -36.72 18.16
N VAL A 234 21.33 -36.19 17.86
CA VAL A 234 20.06 -36.92 17.91
C VAL A 234 19.58 -37.11 16.47
N THR A 235 19.12 -38.33 16.18
CA THR A 235 18.54 -38.66 14.87
C THR A 235 17.03 -38.67 14.97
N ARG A 236 16.37 -37.85 14.16
CA ARG A 236 14.91 -37.82 14.01
C ARG A 236 14.52 -38.43 12.67
N LYS A 237 13.34 -39.06 12.64
CA LYS A 237 12.75 -39.60 11.42
C LYS A 237 11.44 -38.87 11.13
N ASP A 238 11.21 -38.58 9.86
CA ASP A 238 9.91 -38.11 9.40
C ASP A 238 8.91 -39.27 9.23
N CYS A 239 7.68 -38.95 8.83
CA CYS A 239 6.63 -39.93 8.57
C CYS A 239 6.94 -40.87 7.37
N PHE A 240 7.97 -40.57 6.59
CA PHE A 240 8.48 -41.38 5.49
C PHE A 240 9.76 -42.15 5.85
N TRP A 241 10.08 -42.25 7.14
CA TRP A 241 11.27 -42.93 7.68
C TRP A 241 12.61 -42.32 7.28
N ARG A 242 12.62 -41.11 6.70
CA ARG A 242 13.85 -40.38 6.37
C ARG A 242 14.47 -39.86 7.64
N ALA A 243 15.74 -40.19 7.85
CA ALA A 243 16.46 -39.88 9.07
C ALA A 243 17.39 -38.68 8.88
N ALA A 244 17.29 -37.68 9.75
CA ALA A 244 18.25 -36.58 9.82
C ALA A 244 18.86 -36.54 11.23
N SER A 245 20.18 -36.39 11.30
CA SER A 245 20.92 -36.24 12.56
C SER A 245 21.40 -34.80 12.71
N SER A 246 21.09 -34.18 13.84
CA SER A 246 21.56 -32.85 14.25
C SER A 246 21.75 -32.78 15.76
N LYS A 247 22.38 -31.71 16.25
CA LYS A 247 22.55 -31.48 17.70
C LYS A 247 21.22 -31.55 18.45
N LYS A 248 21.25 -32.07 19.68
CA LYS A 248 20.07 -32.19 20.55
C LYS A 248 19.34 -30.86 20.73
N TRP A 249 20.05 -29.81 21.14
CA TRP A 249 19.47 -28.48 21.35
C TRP A 249 18.75 -27.92 20.11
N TRP A 250 19.28 -28.20 18.90
CA TRP A 250 18.67 -27.75 17.66
C TRP A 250 17.36 -28.49 17.36
N ASN A 251 17.33 -29.79 17.63
CA ASN A 251 16.09 -30.57 17.51
C ASN A 251 15.02 -30.05 18.48
N GLU A 252 15.41 -29.79 19.73
CA GLU A 252 14.51 -29.27 20.76
C GLU A 252 13.98 -27.87 20.39
N LEU A 253 14.83 -26.99 19.86
CA LEU A 253 14.42 -25.68 19.35
C LEU A 253 13.40 -25.81 18.21
N MET A 254 13.65 -26.67 17.23
CA MET A 254 12.74 -26.87 16.11
C MET A 254 11.39 -27.44 16.55
N GLU A 255 11.38 -28.35 17.53
CA GLU A 255 10.15 -28.86 18.14
C GLU A 255 9.41 -27.78 18.94
N ASP A 256 10.11 -26.93 19.69
CA ASP A 256 9.51 -25.81 20.40
C ASP A 256 8.87 -24.80 19.44
N ILE A 257 9.58 -24.45 18.35
CA ILE A 257 9.05 -23.60 17.28
C ILE A 257 7.79 -24.24 16.65
N ALA A 258 7.82 -25.52 16.33
CA ALA A 258 6.67 -26.22 15.75
C ALA A 258 5.47 -26.22 16.70
N LYS A 259 5.69 -26.44 18.01
CA LYS A 259 4.64 -26.38 19.04
C LYS A 259 4.05 -24.99 19.17
N ARG A 260 4.88 -23.95 19.24
CA ARG A 260 4.42 -22.54 19.32
C ARG A 260 3.62 -22.15 18.09
N LEU A 261 4.08 -22.53 16.90
CA LEU A 261 3.33 -22.23 15.67
C LEU A 261 1.99 -22.98 15.63
N ALA A 262 1.94 -24.24 16.11
CA ALA A 262 0.71 -25.02 16.18
C ALA A 262 -0.28 -24.52 17.26
N SER A 263 0.20 -23.91 18.35
CA SER A 263 -0.67 -23.35 19.40
C SER A 263 -1.33 -22.02 19.01
N HIS A 264 -0.79 -21.32 18.01
CA HIS A 264 -1.30 -20.03 17.52
C HIS A 264 -2.02 -20.12 16.15
N THR A 265 -2.31 -21.34 15.66
CA THR A 265 -3.08 -21.62 14.42
C THR A 265 -4.49 -22.10 14.67
#